data_AF-A0A212D5U4-F1
#
_entry.id   AF-A0A212D5U4-F1
#
_cell.length_a   1.000
_cell.length_b   1.000
_cell.length_c   1.000
_cell.angle_alpha   90.00
_cell.angle_beta   90.00
_cell.angle_gamma   90.00
#
_symmetry.space_group_name_H-M   'P 1'
#
loop_
_entity.id
_entity.type
_entity.pdbx_description
1 polymer ?
#
loop_
_entity_poly.entity_id
_entity_poly.type
_entity_poly.pdbx_seq_one_letter_code
_entity_poly.pdbx_strand_id
1 'polypeptide(L)'
;MPPRKKRRPASGDDLSAKKSRHDSMYRKYDSTRIKTEEEAFSSKRCLEWFYEYAGTDDVVGPEGMEKFCEDIGVEPENVVMLVLAWKLDAQNMGYFTLQEWLKGMTSLQCDTTEKLRNTLDYLRSLLNDSTNFKLIYRYAFDFARVSPLDPIQMFLSLSPLPLFTAF
;
A
#
# COMPACT_ATOMS: atom_id res chain seq x y z
N MET A 1 -60.86 -24.10 50.38
CA MET A 1 -60.26 -23.26 49.30
C MET A 1 -58.73 -23.41 49.35
N PRO A 2 -58.03 -23.39 48.19
CA PRO A 2 -56.77 -24.10 47.88
C PRO A 2 -55.52 -23.17 47.95
N PRO A 3 -54.30 -23.44 47.38
CA PRO A 3 -53.69 -24.62 46.71
C PRO A 3 -52.25 -24.98 47.23
N ARG A 4 -51.70 -26.21 47.14
CA ARG A 4 -51.12 -27.00 46.00
C ARG A 4 -49.73 -26.50 45.49
N LYS A 5 -48.64 -27.27 45.68
CA LYS A 5 -47.83 -27.93 44.60
C LYS A 5 -46.51 -28.63 45.04
N LYS A 6 -46.42 -29.90 44.61
CA LYS A 6 -45.26 -30.82 44.37
C LYS A 6 -44.03 -30.19 43.67
N ARG A 7 -42.82 -30.73 43.92
CA ARG A 7 -42.05 -31.61 43.00
C ARG A 7 -40.71 -32.10 43.62
N ARG A 8 -40.22 -33.22 43.08
CA ARG A 8 -39.04 -34.05 43.48
C ARG A 8 -37.92 -33.92 42.39
N PRO A 9 -36.76 -34.60 42.49
CA PRO A 9 -35.37 -34.08 42.62
C PRO A 9 -34.52 -34.16 41.32
N ALA A 10 -33.26 -33.71 41.34
CA ALA A 10 -32.25 -34.11 40.34
C ALA A 10 -30.79 -33.97 40.85
N SER A 11 -30.04 -35.06 40.66
CA SER A 11 -28.58 -35.23 40.71
C SER A 11 -27.86 -34.43 39.62
N GLY A 12 -26.62 -34.00 39.88
CA GLY A 12 -25.76 -33.37 38.89
C GLY A 12 -24.29 -33.52 39.27
N ASP A 13 -23.56 -34.22 38.40
CA ASP A 13 -22.17 -34.66 38.51
C ASP A 13 -21.15 -33.51 38.49
N ASP A 14 -20.14 -33.59 39.36
CA ASP A 14 -18.96 -32.72 39.35
C ASP A 14 -17.88 -33.37 38.47
N LEU A 15 -17.83 -32.97 37.18
CA LEU A 15 -16.76 -33.36 36.27
C LEU A 15 -16.26 -32.17 35.46
N SER A 16 -14.93 -32.02 35.48
CA SER A 16 -14.08 -31.40 34.45
C SER A 16 -13.62 -29.95 34.69
N ALA A 17 -12.66 -29.79 35.61
CA ALA A 17 -11.66 -28.72 35.55
C ALA A 17 -10.31 -29.27 35.07
N LYS A 18 -10.24 -29.84 33.85
CA LYS A 18 -8.95 -30.20 33.21
C LYS A 18 -8.97 -30.00 31.69
N LYS A 19 -9.19 -28.77 31.21
CA LYS A 19 -8.92 -28.44 29.80
C LYS A 19 -8.65 -26.95 29.59
N SER A 20 -7.43 -26.48 29.87
CA SER A 20 -7.06 -25.10 29.48
C SER A 20 -5.55 -24.83 29.39
N ARG A 21 -4.79 -25.72 28.75
CA ARG A 21 -3.41 -25.39 28.34
C ARG A 21 -3.17 -25.66 26.85
N HIS A 22 -3.75 -26.74 26.33
CA HIS A 22 -3.57 -27.11 24.92
C HIS A 22 -4.34 -26.21 23.93
N ASP A 23 -5.53 -25.73 24.32
CA ASP A 23 -6.37 -24.86 23.47
C ASP A 23 -5.72 -23.47 23.24
N SER A 24 -5.09 -22.92 24.28
CA SER A 24 -4.37 -21.64 24.23
C SER A 24 -3.17 -21.68 23.27
N MET A 25 -2.47 -22.82 23.21
CA MET A 25 -1.27 -22.97 22.38
C MET A 25 -1.62 -23.05 20.89
N TYR A 26 -2.72 -23.71 20.53
CA TYR A 26 -3.23 -23.73 19.15
C TYR A 26 -3.77 -22.37 18.71
N ARG A 27 -4.55 -21.68 19.54
CA ARG A 27 -5.00 -20.29 19.25
C ARG A 27 -3.84 -19.31 19.06
N LYS A 28 -2.76 -19.48 19.83
CA LYS A 28 -1.59 -18.60 19.72
C LYS A 28 -0.80 -18.89 18.44
N TYR A 29 -0.62 -20.15 18.07
CA TYR A 29 0.09 -20.57 16.86
C TYR A 29 -0.66 -20.19 15.58
N ASP A 30 -1.99 -20.38 15.59
CA ASP A 30 -2.91 -19.95 14.54
C ASP A 30 -2.90 -18.42 14.39
N SER A 31 -3.01 -17.68 15.50
CA SER A 31 -2.92 -16.21 15.48
C SER A 31 -1.56 -15.68 15.03
N THR A 32 -0.45 -16.33 15.38
CA THR A 32 0.88 -15.93 14.88
C THR A 32 1.03 -16.23 13.39
N ARG A 33 0.52 -17.36 12.91
CA ARG A 33 0.59 -17.74 11.49
C ARG A 33 -0.28 -16.82 10.63
N ILE A 34 -1.48 -16.49 11.11
CA ILE A 34 -2.38 -15.52 10.48
C ILE A 34 -1.72 -14.14 10.40
N LYS A 35 -1.05 -13.68 11.47
CA LYS A 35 -0.28 -12.42 11.46
C LYS A 35 0.85 -12.41 10.43
N THR A 36 1.59 -13.51 10.30
CA THR A 36 2.70 -13.60 9.33
C THR A 36 2.20 -13.62 7.88
N GLU A 37 1.04 -14.23 7.61
CA GLU A 37 0.41 -14.24 6.28
C GLU A 37 -0.22 -12.87 5.93
N GLU A 38 -0.64 -12.06 6.90
CA GLU A 38 -1.08 -10.68 6.67
C GLU A 38 0.07 -9.74 6.28
N GLU A 39 1.26 -9.92 6.86
CA GLU A 39 2.44 -9.11 6.58
C GLU A 39 3.08 -9.45 5.22
N ALA A 40 2.96 -10.69 4.75
CA ALA A 40 3.45 -11.09 3.43
C ALA A 40 2.73 -10.33 2.30
N PHE A 41 3.44 -10.13 1.18
CA PHE A 41 2.84 -9.55 -0.03
C PHE A 41 1.87 -10.56 -0.67
N SER A 42 0.69 -10.07 -1.06
CA SER A 42 -0.33 -10.82 -1.80
C SER A 42 -0.68 -10.11 -3.11
N SER A 43 -0.41 -10.78 -4.24
CA SER A 43 -0.80 -10.27 -5.57
C SER A 43 -2.31 -10.02 -5.69
N LYS A 44 -3.13 -10.84 -5.02
CA LYS A 44 -4.58 -10.67 -5.02
C LYS A 44 -4.98 -9.36 -4.32
N ARG A 45 -4.39 -9.08 -3.16
CA ARG A 45 -4.64 -7.85 -2.40
C ARG A 45 -4.17 -6.62 -3.18
N CYS A 46 -2.99 -6.72 -3.80
CA CYS A 46 -2.44 -5.67 -4.66
C CYS A 46 -3.35 -5.37 -5.87
N LEU A 47 -4.00 -6.39 -6.45
CA LEU A 47 -4.96 -6.24 -7.54
C LEU A 47 -6.26 -5.59 -7.07
N GLU A 48 -6.82 -6.04 -5.96
CA GLU A 48 -8.02 -5.44 -5.36
C GLU A 48 -7.78 -3.97 -5.04
N TRP A 49 -6.62 -3.66 -4.45
CA TRP A 49 -6.19 -2.30 -4.14
C TRP A 49 -6.05 -1.41 -5.39
N PHE A 50 -5.58 -1.94 -6.52
CA PHE A 50 -5.55 -1.20 -7.79
C PHE A 50 -6.95 -0.76 -8.24
N TYR A 51 -7.92 -1.69 -8.21
CA TYR A 51 -9.28 -1.41 -8.66
C TYR A 51 -10.06 -0.46 -7.71
N GLU A 52 -9.57 -0.20 -6.49
CA GLU A 52 -10.11 0.86 -5.64
C GLU A 52 -9.90 2.27 -6.21
N TYR A 53 -8.92 2.42 -7.10
CA TYR A 53 -8.59 3.68 -7.79
C TYR A 53 -8.94 3.65 -9.28
N ALA A 54 -8.80 2.50 -9.94
CA ALA A 54 -9.10 2.36 -11.38
C ALA A 54 -10.59 2.12 -11.67
N GLY A 55 -11.38 1.73 -10.66
CA GLY A 55 -12.79 1.39 -10.85
C GLY A 55 -12.95 0.12 -11.69
N THR A 56 -13.57 0.25 -12.86
CA THR A 56 -13.78 -0.87 -13.80
C THR A 56 -12.74 -0.92 -14.93
N ASP A 57 -11.83 0.03 -14.98
CA ASP A 57 -10.83 0.15 -16.03
C ASP A 57 -9.50 -0.50 -15.61
N ASP A 58 -8.67 -0.87 -16.59
CA ASP A 58 -7.33 -1.40 -16.34
C ASP A 58 -6.26 -0.29 -16.26
N VAL A 59 -6.69 0.95 -15.96
CA VAL A 59 -5.84 2.13 -15.83
C VAL A 59 -6.36 3.02 -14.68
N VAL A 60 -5.49 3.38 -13.76
CA VAL A 60 -5.73 4.48 -12.81
C VAL A 60 -5.50 5.79 -13.55
N GLY A 61 -6.55 6.56 -13.79
CA GLY A 61 -6.47 7.90 -14.38
C GLY A 61 -6.27 9.01 -13.36
N PRO A 62 -6.36 10.29 -13.78
CA PRO A 62 -6.13 11.45 -12.91
C PRO A 62 -7.03 11.49 -11.67
N GLU A 63 -8.32 11.17 -11.80
CA GLU A 63 -9.26 11.15 -10.65
C GLU A 63 -8.87 10.08 -9.61
N GLY A 64 -8.49 8.89 -10.08
CA GLY A 64 -8.00 7.82 -9.21
C GLY A 64 -6.62 8.16 -8.61
N MET A 65 -5.79 8.87 -9.36
CA MET A 65 -4.48 9.33 -8.91
C MET A 65 -4.58 10.36 -7.80
N GLU A 66 -5.51 11.31 -7.88
CA GLU A 66 -5.76 12.29 -6.81
C GLU A 66 -6.14 11.60 -5.51
N LYS A 67 -7.10 10.66 -5.56
CA LYS A 67 -7.50 9.85 -4.41
C LYS A 67 -6.34 9.00 -3.87
N PHE A 68 -5.57 8.38 -4.75
CA PHE A 68 -4.39 7.59 -4.36
C PHE A 68 -3.36 8.44 -3.62
N CYS A 69 -3.06 9.65 -4.13
CA CYS A 69 -2.16 10.61 -3.50
C CYS A 69 -2.68 11.04 -2.11
N GLU A 70 -3.97 11.32 -2.00
CA GLU A 70 -4.62 11.66 -0.72
C GLU A 70 -4.47 10.52 0.32
N ASP A 71 -4.75 9.28 -0.07
CA ASP A 71 -4.70 8.11 0.82
C ASP A 71 -3.29 7.83 1.37
N ILE A 72 -2.26 8.01 0.54
CA ILE A 72 -0.85 7.87 0.97
C ILE A 72 -0.34 9.12 1.70
N GLY A 73 -1.11 10.22 1.71
CA GLY A 73 -0.76 11.48 2.37
C GLY A 73 0.36 12.24 1.65
N VAL A 74 0.35 12.24 0.33
CA VAL A 74 1.36 12.88 -0.52
C VAL A 74 0.66 13.77 -1.55
N GLU A 75 1.19 14.94 -1.82
CA GLU A 75 0.67 15.80 -2.89
C GLU A 75 1.03 15.25 -4.28
N PRO A 76 0.16 15.34 -5.30
CA PRO A 76 0.45 14.86 -6.65
C PRO A 76 1.74 15.45 -7.27
N GLU A 77 2.09 16.68 -6.89
CA GLU A 77 3.29 17.39 -7.35
C GLU A 77 4.57 17.01 -6.58
N ASN A 78 4.45 16.17 -5.55
CA ASN A 78 5.59 15.81 -4.71
C ASN A 78 6.60 14.96 -5.50
N VAL A 79 7.89 15.27 -5.36
CA VAL A 79 8.96 14.53 -6.03
C VAL A 79 8.95 13.03 -5.75
N VAL A 80 8.45 12.58 -4.59
CA VAL A 80 8.36 11.14 -4.29
C VAL A 80 7.39 10.41 -5.23
N MET A 81 6.38 11.10 -5.78
CA MET A 81 5.46 10.53 -6.78
C MET A 81 6.15 10.24 -8.09
N LEU A 82 7.07 11.12 -8.51
CA LEU A 82 7.92 10.88 -9.67
C LEU A 82 8.84 9.67 -9.46
N VAL A 83 9.42 9.50 -8.26
CA VAL A 83 10.23 8.32 -7.94
C VAL A 83 9.37 7.05 -7.94
N LEU A 84 8.14 7.12 -7.44
CA LEU A 84 7.21 6.01 -7.48
C LEU A 84 6.86 5.63 -8.92
N ALA A 85 6.51 6.60 -9.77
CA ALA A 85 6.26 6.38 -11.19
C ALA A 85 7.47 5.72 -11.88
N TRP A 86 8.69 6.17 -11.58
CA TRP A 86 9.92 5.54 -12.05
C TRP A 86 10.07 4.09 -11.58
N LYS A 87 9.73 3.78 -10.32
CA LYS A 87 9.74 2.41 -9.80
C LYS A 87 8.71 1.49 -10.45
N LEU A 88 7.57 2.05 -10.83
CA LEU A 88 6.51 1.35 -11.57
C LEU A 88 6.81 1.25 -13.06
N ASP A 89 7.85 1.92 -13.55
CA ASP A 89 8.20 2.00 -14.98
C ASP A 89 7.04 2.60 -15.81
N ALA A 90 6.35 3.59 -15.21
CA ALA A 90 5.14 4.16 -15.77
C ALA A 90 5.43 4.94 -17.06
N GLN A 91 4.63 4.72 -18.09
CA GLN A 91 4.85 5.34 -19.40
C GLN A 91 4.17 6.70 -19.55
N ASN A 92 3.07 6.95 -18.83
CA ASN A 92 2.24 8.14 -19.00
C ASN A 92 2.03 8.92 -17.69
N MET A 93 2.27 10.23 -17.73
CA MET A 93 2.08 11.09 -16.55
C MET A 93 0.62 11.20 -16.14
N GLY A 94 0.36 10.96 -14.86
CA GLY A 94 -0.99 10.96 -14.30
C GLY A 94 -1.76 9.65 -14.52
N TYR A 95 -1.12 8.63 -15.09
CA TYR A 95 -1.74 7.33 -15.34
C TYR A 95 -0.86 6.19 -14.84
N PHE A 96 -1.48 5.17 -14.26
CA PHE A 96 -0.83 3.88 -14.04
C PHE A 96 -1.70 2.77 -14.61
N THR A 97 -1.13 1.99 -15.53
CA THR A 97 -1.78 0.77 -16.03
C THR A 97 -1.72 -0.33 -14.97
N LEU A 98 -2.63 -1.29 -15.09
CA LEU A 98 -2.65 -2.47 -14.23
C LEU A 98 -1.30 -3.21 -14.22
N GLN A 99 -0.65 -3.32 -15.38
CA GLN A 99 0.64 -4.03 -15.49
C GLN A 99 1.78 -3.29 -14.79
N GLU A 100 1.87 -1.97 -14.95
CA GLU A 100 2.87 -1.13 -14.27
C GLU A 100 2.69 -1.20 -12.76
N TRP A 101 1.44 -1.07 -12.29
CA TRP A 101 1.11 -1.16 -10.88
C TRP A 101 1.50 -2.51 -10.29
N LEU A 102 1.00 -3.62 -10.85
CA LEU A 102 1.28 -4.95 -10.31
C LEU A 102 2.78 -5.27 -10.32
N LYS A 103 3.49 -4.93 -11.40
CA LYS A 103 4.95 -5.13 -11.50
C LYS A 103 5.70 -4.31 -10.46
N GLY A 104 5.43 -3.00 -10.39
CA GLY A 104 6.11 -2.08 -9.49
C GLY A 104 5.82 -2.35 -8.02
N MET A 105 4.53 -2.52 -7.67
CA MET A 105 4.10 -2.79 -6.31
C MET A 105 4.57 -4.16 -5.79
N THR A 106 4.63 -5.18 -6.67
CA THR A 106 5.28 -6.46 -6.33
C THR A 106 6.77 -6.28 -6.05
N SER A 107 7.47 -5.51 -6.87
CA SER A 107 8.91 -5.22 -6.66
C SER A 107 9.15 -4.47 -5.34
N LEU A 108 8.25 -3.55 -4.98
CA LEU A 108 8.28 -2.80 -3.72
C LEU A 108 7.73 -3.60 -2.52
N GLN A 109 7.17 -4.80 -2.74
CA GLN A 109 6.49 -5.59 -1.72
C GLN A 109 5.34 -4.82 -1.02
N CYS A 110 4.65 -3.96 -1.76
CA CYS A 110 3.55 -3.13 -1.27
C CYS A 110 2.23 -3.63 -1.85
N ASP A 111 1.33 -4.17 -1.02
CA ASP A 111 -0.02 -4.58 -1.44
C ASP A 111 -1.13 -3.82 -0.71
N THR A 112 -0.77 -2.77 0.04
CA THR A 112 -1.69 -1.88 0.76
C THR A 112 -1.12 -0.46 0.83
N THR A 113 -2.00 0.52 1.06
CA THR A 113 -1.63 1.92 1.31
C THR A 113 -0.63 2.05 2.47
N GLU A 114 -0.80 1.31 3.57
CA GLU A 114 0.09 1.38 4.73
C GLU A 114 1.51 0.92 4.39
N LYS A 115 1.67 -0.19 3.66
CA LYS A 115 2.99 -0.67 3.23
C LYS A 115 3.67 0.33 2.31
N LEU A 116 2.92 0.94 1.39
CA LEU A 116 3.46 1.98 0.52
C LEU A 116 3.89 3.22 1.29
N ARG A 117 3.08 3.69 2.25
CA ARG A 117 3.41 4.84 3.12
C ARG A 117 4.72 4.63 3.86
N ASN A 118 4.94 3.44 4.41
CA ASN A 118 6.19 3.07 5.08
C ASN A 118 7.39 3.00 4.11
N THR A 119 7.13 2.79 2.82
CA THR A 119 8.15 2.72 1.77
C THR A 119 8.51 4.09 1.19
N LEU A 120 7.71 5.13 1.42
CA LEU A 120 7.94 6.48 0.87
C LEU A 120 9.31 7.05 1.28
N ASP A 121 9.76 6.83 2.51
CA ASP A 121 11.07 7.32 2.97
C ASP A 121 12.23 6.61 2.25
N TYR A 122 12.07 5.32 1.96
CA TYR A 122 13.00 4.60 1.09
C TYR A 122 13.01 5.20 -0.32
N LEU A 123 11.84 5.49 -0.91
CA LEU A 123 11.77 6.13 -2.23
C LEU A 123 12.47 7.49 -2.23
N ARG A 124 12.28 8.32 -1.21
CA ARG A 124 12.99 9.60 -1.07
C ARG A 124 14.50 9.41 -0.98
N SER A 125 14.96 8.38 -0.27
CA SER A 125 16.40 8.09 -0.14
C SER A 125 17.08 7.78 -1.49
N LEU A 126 16.33 7.28 -2.48
CA LEU A 126 16.87 7.01 -3.82
C LEU A 126 17.32 8.29 -4.54
N LEU A 127 16.73 9.44 -4.23
CA LEU A 127 17.15 10.73 -4.79
C LEU A 127 18.48 11.22 -4.19
N ASN A 128 18.89 10.70 -3.03
CA ASN A 128 20.17 11.05 -2.42
C ASN A 128 21.35 10.28 -3.05
N ASP A 129 21.08 9.18 -3.76
CA ASP A 129 22.09 8.45 -4.52
C ASP A 129 22.29 9.09 -5.91
N SER A 130 23.53 9.47 -6.23
CA SER A 130 23.84 10.19 -7.48
C SER A 130 23.52 9.39 -8.74
N THR A 131 23.61 8.06 -8.70
CA THR A 131 23.33 7.20 -9.85
C THR A 131 21.83 7.13 -10.10
N ASN A 132 21.06 6.84 -9.05
CA ASN A 132 19.61 6.78 -9.11
C ASN A 132 19.01 8.14 -9.47
N PHE A 133 19.52 9.23 -8.89
CA PHE A 133 19.08 10.59 -9.21
C PHE A 133 19.18 10.89 -10.72
N LYS A 134 20.32 10.55 -11.36
CA LYS A 134 20.49 10.75 -12.82
C LYS A 134 19.49 9.94 -13.64
N LEU A 135 19.20 8.71 -13.23
CA LEU A 135 18.21 7.84 -13.91
C LEU A 135 16.79 8.39 -13.75
N ILE A 136 16.42 8.76 -12.52
CA ILE A 136 15.10 9.33 -12.19
C ILE A 136 14.91 10.66 -12.93
N TYR A 137 15.93 11.51 -12.95
CA TYR A 137 15.87 12.81 -13.65
C TYR A 137 15.70 12.63 -15.16
N ARG A 138 16.45 11.70 -15.77
CA ARG A 138 16.27 11.38 -17.19
C ARG A 138 14.87 10.84 -17.47
N TYR A 139 14.39 9.93 -16.64
CA TYR A 139 13.03 9.42 -16.73
C TYR A 139 11.99 10.54 -16.63
N ALA A 140 12.14 11.46 -15.66
CA ALA A 140 11.24 12.59 -15.46
C ALA A 140 11.16 13.48 -16.70
N PHE A 141 12.30 13.72 -17.36
CA PHE A 141 12.34 14.48 -18.60
C PHE A 141 11.52 13.82 -19.71
N ASP A 142 11.67 12.50 -19.89
CA ASP A 142 10.92 11.75 -20.89
C ASP A 142 9.42 11.69 -20.52
N PHE A 143 9.10 11.54 -19.24
CA PHE A 143 7.74 11.51 -18.69
C PHE A 143 7.01 12.85 -18.87
N ALA A 144 7.71 13.97 -18.69
CA ALA A 144 7.17 15.32 -18.88
C ALA A 144 6.89 15.66 -20.35
N ARG A 145 7.66 15.08 -21.29
CA ARG A 145 7.51 15.35 -22.74
C ARG A 145 6.23 14.77 -23.33
N VAL A 146 5.63 13.79 -22.68
CA VAL A 146 4.40 13.12 -23.12
C VAL A 146 3.14 13.82 -22.58
N SER A 147 3.30 14.71 -21.59
CA SER A 147 2.18 15.53 -21.11
C SER A 147 1.97 16.76 -22.01
N PRO A 148 0.71 17.08 -22.38
CA PRO A 148 0.39 18.35 -23.04
C PRO A 148 0.53 19.57 -22.11
N LEU A 149 0.87 19.40 -20.84
CA LEU A 149 1.17 20.47 -19.88
C LEU A 149 2.67 20.79 -19.91
N ASP A 150 3.00 22.08 -19.99
CA ASP A 150 4.34 22.58 -20.28
C ASP A 150 5.43 21.99 -19.36
N PRO A 151 6.47 21.33 -19.92
CA PRO A 151 7.62 20.79 -19.17
C PRO A 151 8.27 21.76 -18.18
N ILE A 152 8.08 23.06 -18.41
CA ILE A 152 8.62 24.17 -17.61
C ILE A 152 8.14 24.11 -16.15
N GLN A 153 6.89 23.72 -15.87
CA GLN A 153 6.37 23.68 -14.49
C GLN A 153 7.02 22.57 -13.64
N MET A 154 7.26 21.40 -14.24
CA MET A 154 7.95 20.29 -13.56
C MET A 154 9.42 20.62 -13.28
N PHE A 155 10.08 21.35 -14.18
CA PHE A 155 11.46 21.82 -13.96
C PHE A 155 11.56 22.83 -12.82
N LEU A 156 10.58 23.71 -12.66
CA LEU A 156 10.56 24.69 -11.58
C LEU A 156 10.39 24.04 -10.20
N SER A 157 9.62 22.95 -10.07
CA SER A 157 9.47 22.22 -8.80
C SER A 157 10.70 21.37 -8.41
N LEU A 158 11.52 20.96 -9.38
CA LEU A 158 12.80 20.27 -9.17
C LEU A 158 13.99 21.22 -8.91
N SER A 159 13.85 22.50 -9.27
CA SER A 159 14.90 23.51 -9.12
C SER A 159 15.36 23.86 -7.68
N PRO A 160 14.53 23.78 -6.62
CA PRO A 160 14.96 24.13 -5.26
C PRO A 160 15.77 23.02 -4.55
N LEU A 161 16.04 21.89 -5.22
CA LEU A 161 16.90 20.85 -4.65
C LEU A 161 18.36 21.31 -4.62
N PRO A 162 19.10 21.12 -3.51
CA PRO A 162 20.45 21.65 -3.28
C PRO A 162 21.54 21.12 -4.23
N LEU A 163 21.18 20.31 -5.22
CA LEU A 163 22.08 19.81 -6.27
C LEU A 163 22.19 20.77 -7.48
N PHE A 164 21.28 21.73 -7.64
CA PHE A 164 21.34 22.69 -8.75
C PHE A 164 22.30 23.87 -8.51
N THR A 165 22.76 24.09 -7.29
CA THR A 165 23.78 25.10 -6.96
C THR A 165 25.22 24.59 -7.11
N ALA A 166 25.41 23.36 -7.58
CA ALA A 166 26.72 22.73 -7.77
C ALA A 166 27.15 22.59 -9.25
N PHE A 167 26.45 23.23 -10.18
CA PHE A 167 26.89 23.40 -11.58
C PHE A 167 26.88 24.86 -12.00
#